data_AF-A0AAV4FQB0-F1
#
_entry.id   AF-A0AAV4FQB0-F1
#
_cell.length_a   1.000
_cell.length_b   1.000
_cell.length_c   1.000
_cell.angle_alpha   90.00
_cell.angle_beta   90.00
_cell.angle_gamma   90.00
#
_symmetry.space_group_name_H-M   'P 1'
#
loop_
_entity.id
_entity.type
_entity.pdbx_description
1 polymer ?
#
loop_
_entity_poly.entity_id
_entity_poly.type
_entity_poly.pdbx_seq_one_letter_code
_entity_poly.pdbx_strand_id
1 'polypeptide(L)'
;MESKKLREIANTTAETLQSYLQDTENWKTSKKTKEVLVEAKHSAIPGNEHGHIYRAQCELSCSKDILHKYMYPVGGALSEIRRKWDKDVSDILLLERIAPDLTINLVRTNSAAMGVIYPREFLDLFFELQTDNCLSFNGVSIDYPSQLPNPKFVRGWNHPSGFFCQDIPGRPGHTKLVIIVQTDIKGNLPRSLVDSAIPGAVVGLCHNLRNMLKKDGHIPR
;
A
#
# COMPACT_ATOMS: atom_id res chain seq x y z
N MET A 1 -6.10 -21.05 -9.22
CA MET A 1 -4.62 -21.12 -9.15
C MET A 1 -4.26 -21.93 -7.91
N GLU A 2 -3.31 -22.85 -7.99
CA GLU A 2 -2.99 -23.73 -6.85
C GLU A 2 -2.33 -22.94 -5.69
N SER A 3 -2.70 -23.28 -4.44
CA SER A 3 -2.23 -22.62 -3.22
C SER A 3 -0.70 -22.55 -3.11
N LYS A 4 0.02 -23.58 -3.57
CA LYS A 4 1.49 -23.61 -3.59
C LYS A 4 2.08 -22.50 -4.46
N LYS A 5 1.54 -22.31 -5.67
CA LYS A 5 1.98 -21.25 -6.59
C LYS A 5 1.72 -19.86 -6.01
N LEU A 6 0.58 -19.67 -5.34
CA LEU A 6 0.28 -18.43 -4.63
C LEU A 6 1.31 -18.15 -3.54
N ARG A 7 1.71 -19.17 -2.77
CA ARG A 7 2.75 -19.02 -1.76
C ARG A 7 4.11 -18.66 -2.35
N GLU A 8 4.49 -19.25 -3.48
CA GLU A 8 5.73 -18.90 -4.19
C GLU A 8 5.73 -17.43 -4.63
N ILE A 9 4.61 -16.95 -5.19
CA ILE A 9 4.43 -15.53 -5.56
C ILE A 9 4.59 -14.63 -4.32
N ALA A 10 3.98 -15.00 -3.20
CA ALA A 10 4.09 -14.25 -1.95
C ALA A 10 5.55 -14.16 -1.47
N ASN A 11 6.28 -15.27 -1.47
CA ASN A 11 7.70 -15.29 -1.05
C ASN A 11 8.57 -14.40 -1.94
N THR A 12 8.46 -14.51 -3.27
CA THR A 12 9.21 -13.65 -4.20
C THR A 12 8.85 -12.16 -4.03
N THR A 13 7.57 -11.87 -3.77
CA THR A 13 7.11 -10.50 -3.49
C THR A 13 7.73 -9.97 -2.21
N ALA A 14 7.81 -10.80 -1.16
CA ALA A 14 8.43 -10.44 0.11
C ALA A 14 9.92 -10.10 -0.08
N GLU A 15 10.67 -10.96 -0.76
CA GLU A 15 12.09 -10.75 -1.06
C GLU A 15 12.31 -9.45 -1.85
N THR A 16 11.46 -9.20 -2.85
CA THR A 16 11.53 -7.98 -3.65
C THR A 16 11.31 -6.74 -2.77
N LEU A 17 10.28 -6.74 -1.92
CA LEU A 17 9.99 -5.61 -1.03
C LEU A 17 11.08 -5.41 0.02
N GLN A 18 11.67 -6.47 0.56
CA GLN A 18 12.83 -6.37 1.45
C GLN A 18 14.02 -5.72 0.74
N SER A 19 14.28 -6.04 -0.53
CA SER A 19 15.34 -5.38 -1.29
C SER A 19 15.08 -3.88 -1.48
N TYR A 20 13.84 -3.47 -1.75
CA TYR A 20 13.47 -2.05 -1.85
C TYR A 20 13.56 -1.28 -0.52
N LEU A 21 13.33 -1.96 0.61
CA LEU A 21 13.52 -1.38 1.94
C LEU A 21 14.99 -1.11 2.26
N GLN A 22 15.88 -1.99 1.83
CA GLN A 22 17.32 -1.92 2.10
C GLN A 22 18.07 -1.06 1.08
N ASP A 23 17.49 -0.85 -0.11
CA ASP A 23 18.07 -0.07 -1.18
C ASP A 23 18.16 1.44 -0.84
N THR A 24 19.38 1.94 -0.72
CA THR A 24 19.66 3.37 -0.43
C THR A 24 20.10 4.15 -1.67
N GLU A 25 20.12 3.53 -2.86
CA GLU A 25 20.77 4.09 -4.03
C GLU A 25 19.77 4.60 -5.08
N ASN A 26 20.09 5.75 -5.69
CA ASN A 26 19.39 6.29 -6.86
C ASN A 26 17.89 6.65 -6.65
N TRP A 27 17.46 6.80 -5.39
CA TRP A 27 16.16 7.36 -5.05
C TRP A 27 16.16 8.88 -5.21
N LYS A 28 15.13 9.42 -5.87
CA LYS A 28 14.93 10.86 -6.04
C LYS A 28 13.74 11.33 -5.23
N THR A 29 13.84 12.47 -4.56
CA THR A 29 12.68 13.06 -3.87
C THR A 29 11.60 13.40 -4.89
N SER A 30 10.42 12.82 -4.72
CA SER A 30 9.23 13.09 -5.55
C SER A 30 8.29 14.07 -4.85
N LYS A 31 8.10 13.92 -3.53
CA LYS A 31 7.33 14.86 -2.71
C LYS A 31 7.88 14.88 -1.29
N LYS A 32 7.90 16.05 -0.66
CA LYS A 32 8.35 16.20 0.73
C LYS A 32 7.45 17.17 1.48
N THR A 33 7.07 16.80 2.69
CA THR A 33 6.39 17.67 3.66
C THR A 33 7.20 17.67 4.96
N LYS A 34 6.70 18.33 6.01
CA LYS A 34 7.32 18.27 7.34
C LYS A 34 7.31 16.84 7.93
N GLU A 35 6.33 16.02 7.54
CA GLU A 35 6.02 14.75 8.22
C GLU A 35 6.21 13.52 7.33
N VAL A 36 6.31 13.72 6.02
CA VAL A 36 6.34 12.65 5.02
C VAL A 36 7.39 12.97 3.97
N LEU A 37 8.27 12.01 3.72
CA LEU A 37 9.16 11.98 2.56
C LEU A 37 8.64 10.92 1.59
N VAL A 38 8.43 11.28 0.32
CA VAL A 38 8.16 10.34 -0.76
C VAL A 38 9.30 10.43 -1.76
N GLU A 39 9.96 9.30 -1.97
CA GLU A 39 11.01 9.12 -2.94
C GLU A 39 10.51 8.25 -4.09
N ALA A 40 11.08 8.41 -5.27
CA ALA A 40 10.77 7.62 -6.44
C ALA A 40 12.05 7.09 -7.10
N LYS A 41 11.93 5.90 -7.68
CA LYS A 41 12.95 5.26 -8.52
C LYS A 41 12.26 4.65 -9.73
N HIS A 42 12.94 4.59 -10.88
CA HIS A 42 12.40 3.88 -12.04
C HIS A 42 12.19 2.41 -11.71
N SER A 43 11.07 1.87 -12.17
CA SER A 43 10.76 0.46 -11.99
C SER A 43 11.67 -0.40 -12.87
N ALA A 44 12.26 -1.44 -12.27
CA ALA A 44 13.04 -2.47 -12.97
C ALA A 44 12.21 -3.74 -13.26
N ILE A 45 10.91 -3.73 -12.96
CA ILE A 45 10.04 -4.88 -13.18
C ILE A 45 9.66 -4.97 -14.67
N PRO A 46 9.84 -6.14 -15.31
CA PRO A 46 9.39 -6.36 -16.69
C PRO A 46 7.90 -6.05 -16.87
N GLY A 47 7.57 -5.33 -17.94
CA GLY A 47 6.20 -4.85 -18.21
C GLY A 47 5.82 -3.57 -17.46
N ASN A 48 6.73 -3.00 -16.66
CA ASN A 48 6.56 -1.72 -15.98
C ASN A 48 7.85 -0.87 -16.04
N GLU A 49 8.64 -1.00 -17.10
CA GLU A 49 9.93 -0.31 -17.30
C GLU A 49 9.77 1.22 -17.34
N HIS A 50 8.55 1.63 -17.63
CA HIS A 50 8.15 3.01 -17.78
C HIS A 50 7.51 3.60 -16.52
N GLY A 51 7.21 2.76 -15.53
CA GLY A 51 6.67 3.18 -14.25
C GLY A 51 7.72 3.53 -13.23
N HIS A 52 7.25 3.83 -12.03
CA HIS A 52 8.07 4.16 -10.87
C HIS A 52 7.70 3.27 -9.69
N ILE A 53 8.70 3.02 -8.85
CA ILE A 53 8.52 2.58 -7.47
C ILE A 53 8.56 3.84 -6.61
N TYR A 54 7.57 4.02 -5.75
CA TYR A 54 7.54 5.07 -4.74
C TYR A 54 7.77 4.48 -3.38
N ARG A 55 8.60 5.14 -2.58
CA ARG A 55 8.81 4.81 -1.16
C ARG A 55 8.49 6.03 -0.33
N ALA A 56 7.43 5.93 0.46
CA ALA A 56 7.09 6.94 1.45
C ALA A 56 7.53 6.52 2.84
N GLN A 57 7.99 7.49 3.63
CA GLN A 57 8.40 7.30 5.01
C GLN A 57 7.73 8.36 5.88
N CYS A 58 7.09 7.94 6.97
CA CYS A 58 6.61 8.83 8.02
C CYS A 58 6.76 8.18 9.40
N GLU A 59 7.02 9.00 10.42
CA GLU A 59 7.14 8.54 11.81
C GLU A 59 5.92 8.98 12.62
N LEU A 60 5.43 8.07 13.47
CA LEU A 60 4.23 8.25 14.29
C LEU A 60 4.55 7.82 15.73
N SER A 61 4.09 8.61 16.69
CA SER A 61 4.26 8.35 18.13
C SER A 61 3.22 7.37 18.69
N CYS A 62 3.05 6.22 18.02
CA CYS A 62 2.26 5.09 18.49
C CYS A 62 3.03 3.78 18.27
N SER A 63 2.61 2.69 18.91
CA SER A 63 3.16 1.34 18.67
C SER A 63 2.82 0.81 17.27
N LYS A 64 3.64 -0.12 16.77
CA LYS A 64 3.42 -0.76 15.46
C LYS A 64 2.09 -1.52 15.39
N ASP A 65 1.61 -2.11 16.48
CA ASP A 65 0.35 -2.88 16.51
C ASP A 65 -0.87 -1.99 16.25
N ILE A 66 -0.88 -0.79 16.85
CA ILE A 66 -1.89 0.23 16.57
C ILE A 66 -1.83 0.62 15.10
N LEU A 67 -0.63 0.95 14.60
CA LEU A 67 -0.49 1.36 13.21
C LEU A 67 -0.94 0.28 12.22
N HIS A 68 -0.53 -0.96 12.47
CA HIS A 68 -0.89 -2.14 11.69
C HIS A 68 -2.41 -2.37 11.67
N LYS A 69 -3.07 -2.24 12.81
CA LYS A 69 -4.53 -2.32 12.93
C LYS A 69 -5.24 -1.25 12.11
N TYR A 70 -4.77 0.00 12.13
CA TYR A 70 -5.39 1.10 11.37
C TYR A 70 -5.16 0.98 9.86
N MET A 71 -4.05 0.35 9.46
CA MET A 71 -3.67 0.12 8.07
C MET A 71 -4.21 -1.20 7.49
N TYR A 72 -4.95 -2.01 8.26
CA TYR A 72 -5.36 -3.35 7.89
C TYR A 72 -6.09 -3.40 6.52
N PRO A 73 -5.51 -4.07 5.50
CA PRO A 73 -5.98 -3.97 4.11
C PRO A 73 -6.87 -5.14 3.68
N VAL A 74 -7.11 -6.12 4.54
CA VAL A 74 -7.87 -7.34 4.20
C VAL A 74 -9.35 -7.16 4.55
N GLY A 75 -10.24 -7.56 3.64
CA GLY A 75 -11.69 -7.44 3.84
C GLY A 75 -12.19 -8.14 5.11
N GLY A 76 -13.09 -7.47 5.84
CA GLY A 76 -13.67 -7.97 7.09
C GLY A 76 -13.80 -6.87 8.15
N ALA A 77 -14.09 -7.26 9.39
CA ALA A 77 -14.39 -6.30 10.47
C ALA A 77 -13.26 -5.31 10.77
N LEU A 78 -11.98 -5.70 10.59
CA LEU A 78 -10.85 -4.81 10.86
C LEU A 78 -10.65 -3.76 9.76
N SER A 79 -10.92 -4.06 8.48
CA SER A 79 -10.79 -3.07 7.42
C SER A 79 -11.87 -1.99 7.46
N GLU A 80 -12.97 -2.20 8.19
CA GLU A 80 -13.94 -1.16 8.55
C GLU A 80 -13.27 0.04 9.24
N ILE A 81 -12.21 -0.20 10.02
CA ILE A 81 -11.44 0.87 10.66
C ILE A 81 -10.75 1.70 9.59
N ARG A 82 -10.05 1.03 8.66
CA ARG A 82 -9.35 1.70 7.56
C ARG A 82 -10.30 2.53 6.70
N ARG A 83 -11.46 1.98 6.32
CA ARG A 83 -12.44 2.70 5.47
C ARG A 83 -13.04 3.94 6.11
N LYS A 84 -12.99 4.08 7.44
CA LYS A 84 -13.47 5.29 8.13
C LYS A 84 -12.55 6.49 7.96
N TRP A 85 -11.27 6.29 7.63
CA TRP A 85 -10.28 7.36 7.58
C TRP A 85 -9.55 7.47 6.24
N ASP A 86 -9.37 6.35 5.53
CA ASP A 86 -8.71 6.32 4.23
C ASP A 86 -9.66 6.84 3.15
N LYS A 87 -9.50 8.12 2.79
CA LYS A 87 -10.36 8.80 1.83
C LYS A 87 -10.17 8.31 0.39
N ASP A 88 -9.06 7.66 0.10
CA ASP A 88 -8.78 7.17 -1.25
C ASP A 88 -9.44 5.82 -1.50
N VAL A 89 -9.81 5.07 -0.46
CA VAL A 89 -10.45 3.76 -0.56
C VAL A 89 -11.95 3.86 -0.44
N SER A 90 -12.68 3.22 -1.36
CA SER A 90 -14.14 3.11 -1.31
C SER A 90 -14.61 1.76 -0.78
N ASP A 91 -13.87 0.69 -1.06
CA ASP A 91 -14.27 -0.66 -0.68
C ASP A 91 -13.04 -1.58 -0.48
N ILE A 92 -13.16 -2.54 0.42
CA ILE A 92 -12.14 -3.55 0.70
C ILE A 92 -12.85 -4.89 0.89
N LEU A 93 -12.73 -5.78 -0.10
CA LEU A 93 -13.43 -7.05 -0.14
C LEU A 93 -12.44 -8.21 -0.06
N LEU A 94 -12.69 -9.15 0.84
CA LEU A 94 -11.99 -10.44 0.87
C LEU A 94 -12.68 -11.36 -0.14
N LEU A 95 -11.96 -11.74 -1.20
CA LEU A 95 -12.48 -12.67 -2.20
C LEU A 95 -12.23 -14.12 -1.77
N GLU A 96 -11.02 -14.41 -1.28
CA GLU A 96 -10.63 -15.76 -0.89
C GLU A 96 -9.57 -15.73 0.21
N ARG A 97 -9.70 -16.61 1.19
CA ARG A 97 -8.68 -16.85 2.22
C ARG A 97 -7.97 -18.17 1.91
N ILE A 98 -6.71 -18.06 1.49
CA ILE A 98 -5.88 -19.21 1.10
C ILE A 98 -5.22 -19.83 2.33
N ALA A 99 -4.78 -18.99 3.26
CA ALA A 99 -4.19 -19.36 4.55
C ALA A 99 -4.49 -18.24 5.59
N PRO A 100 -4.16 -18.41 6.88
CA PRO A 100 -4.34 -17.36 7.88
C PRO A 100 -3.69 -16.03 7.50
N ASP A 101 -2.49 -16.11 6.91
CA ASP A 101 -1.63 -14.99 6.52
C ASP A 101 -1.70 -14.66 5.03
N LEU A 102 -2.45 -15.39 4.20
CA LEU A 102 -2.44 -15.27 2.73
C LEU A 102 -3.88 -15.19 2.19
N THR A 103 -4.20 -14.09 1.52
CA THR A 103 -5.56 -13.77 1.08
C THR A 103 -5.56 -13.14 -0.31
N ILE A 104 -6.67 -13.28 -1.03
CA ILE A 104 -6.94 -12.56 -2.26
C ILE A 104 -8.00 -11.51 -1.95
N ASN A 105 -7.68 -10.24 -2.20
CA ASN A 105 -8.57 -9.12 -1.92
C ASN A 105 -8.83 -8.29 -3.16
N LEU A 106 -9.99 -7.66 -3.19
CA LEU A 106 -10.34 -6.60 -4.13
C LEU A 106 -10.44 -5.28 -3.36
N VAL A 107 -9.57 -4.33 -3.70
CA VAL A 107 -9.60 -2.97 -3.15
C VAL A 107 -10.10 -2.03 -4.23
N ARG A 108 -11.11 -1.22 -3.91
CA ARG A 108 -11.61 -0.17 -4.80
C ARG A 108 -11.23 1.20 -4.26
N THR A 109 -10.90 2.10 -5.17
CA THR A 109 -10.55 3.47 -4.82
C THR A 109 -11.62 4.44 -5.27
N ASN A 110 -11.69 5.59 -4.62
CA ASN A 110 -12.39 6.76 -5.13
C ASN A 110 -11.65 7.36 -6.32
N SER A 111 -12.29 8.30 -7.02
CA SER A 111 -11.61 9.09 -8.04
C SER A 111 -10.54 9.98 -7.42
N ALA A 112 -9.41 10.14 -8.11
CA ALA A 112 -8.30 10.99 -7.69
C ALA A 112 -8.10 12.18 -8.65
N ALA A 113 -7.18 13.08 -8.29
CA ALA A 113 -6.83 14.26 -9.10
C ALA A 113 -8.06 15.08 -9.53
N MET A 114 -8.93 15.41 -8.57
CA MET A 114 -10.18 16.16 -8.80
C MET A 114 -11.09 15.53 -9.86
N GLY A 115 -11.13 14.20 -9.93
CA GLY A 115 -11.99 13.46 -10.86
C GLY A 115 -11.36 13.12 -12.20
N VAL A 116 -10.16 13.64 -12.50
CA VAL A 116 -9.44 13.31 -13.74
C VAL A 116 -9.01 11.83 -13.76
N ILE A 117 -8.63 11.30 -12.59
CA ILE A 117 -8.34 9.88 -12.42
C ILE A 117 -9.62 9.20 -11.92
N TYR A 118 -10.35 8.53 -12.82
CA TYR A 118 -11.53 7.70 -12.50
C TYR A 118 -11.29 6.64 -11.39
N PRO A 119 -12.32 6.09 -10.73
CA PRO A 119 -12.13 4.99 -9.76
C PRO A 119 -11.37 3.78 -10.33
N ARG A 120 -10.51 3.19 -9.50
CA ARG A 120 -9.78 1.95 -9.81
C ARG A 120 -10.24 0.80 -8.93
N GLU A 121 -10.05 -0.41 -9.42
CA GLU A 121 -10.06 -1.61 -8.58
C GLU A 121 -8.74 -2.37 -8.75
N PHE A 122 -8.24 -2.94 -7.65
CA PHE A 122 -7.00 -3.71 -7.58
C PHE A 122 -7.31 -5.07 -6.98
N LEU A 123 -6.92 -6.12 -7.69
CA LEU A 123 -7.10 -7.49 -7.24
C LEU A 123 -5.73 -8.06 -6.90
N ASP A 124 -5.47 -8.20 -5.61
CA ASP A 124 -4.15 -8.48 -5.10
C ASP A 124 -4.14 -9.72 -4.22
N LEU A 125 -3.07 -10.50 -4.36
CA LEU A 125 -2.64 -11.45 -3.35
C LEU A 125 -1.96 -10.67 -2.22
N PHE A 126 -2.59 -10.61 -1.05
CA PHE A 126 -2.03 -10.00 0.15
C PHE A 126 -1.53 -11.04 1.13
N PHE A 127 -0.42 -10.72 1.77
CA PHE A 127 0.09 -11.53 2.87
C PHE A 127 0.74 -10.71 3.98
N GLU A 128 0.55 -11.20 5.20
CA GLU A 128 1.05 -10.60 6.42
C GLU A 128 2.37 -11.25 6.82
N LEU A 129 3.36 -10.43 7.18
CA LEU A 129 4.61 -10.91 7.77
C LEU A 129 4.86 -10.18 9.08
N GLN A 130 5.25 -10.96 10.09
CA GLN A 130 5.55 -10.48 11.43
C GLN A 130 6.96 -10.89 11.84
N THR A 131 7.71 -9.93 12.36
CA THR A 131 8.98 -10.12 13.06
C THR A 131 8.95 -9.34 14.38
N ASP A 132 9.95 -9.56 15.23
CA ASP A 132 10.04 -8.90 16.54
C ASP A 132 10.01 -7.37 16.45
N ASN A 133 10.44 -6.78 15.33
CA ASN A 133 10.57 -5.33 15.15
C ASN A 133 9.71 -4.78 14.00
N CYS A 134 8.94 -5.62 13.30
CA CYS A 134 8.17 -5.20 12.13
C CYS A 134 6.87 -5.99 11.95
N LEU A 135 5.79 -5.28 11.65
CA LEU A 135 4.56 -5.86 11.10
C LEU A 135 4.34 -5.31 9.70
N SER A 136 4.01 -6.16 8.73
CA SER A 136 3.85 -5.72 7.35
C SER A 136 2.73 -6.43 6.62
N PHE A 137 2.06 -5.70 5.74
CA PHE A 137 1.26 -6.27 4.67
C PHE A 137 1.95 -6.04 3.35
N ASN A 138 2.05 -7.11 2.59
CA ASN A 138 2.74 -7.19 1.32
C ASN A 138 1.73 -7.64 0.28
N GLY A 139 1.84 -7.14 -0.95
CA GLY A 139 0.85 -7.37 -1.97
C GLY A 139 1.40 -7.32 -3.38
N VAL A 140 0.78 -8.09 -4.26
CA VAL A 140 1.01 -8.06 -5.70
C VAL A 140 -0.28 -8.45 -6.41
N SER A 141 -0.58 -7.79 -7.52
CA SER A 141 -1.71 -8.17 -8.36
C SER A 141 -1.49 -9.54 -8.99
N ILE A 142 -2.57 -10.30 -9.09
CA ILE A 142 -2.60 -11.61 -9.72
C ILE A 142 -3.76 -11.70 -10.70
N ASP A 143 -3.63 -12.58 -11.69
CA ASP A 143 -4.78 -12.97 -12.50
C ASP A 143 -5.72 -13.86 -11.68
N TYR A 144 -6.97 -13.45 -11.60
CA TYR A 144 -8.02 -14.17 -10.87
C TYR A 144 -9.32 -14.20 -11.70
N PRO A 145 -9.45 -15.20 -12.61
CA PRO A 145 -10.50 -15.24 -13.62
C PRO A 145 -11.94 -15.24 -13.09
N SER A 146 -12.15 -15.70 -11.85
CA SER A 146 -13.46 -15.70 -11.19
C SER A 146 -13.96 -14.30 -10.83
N GLN A 147 -13.09 -13.29 -10.81
CA GLN A 147 -13.47 -11.90 -10.56
C GLN A 147 -13.35 -11.05 -11.84
N LEU A 148 -14.44 -11.02 -12.60
CA LEU A 148 -14.54 -10.24 -13.83
C LEU A 148 -14.38 -8.73 -13.56
N PRO A 149 -13.78 -7.97 -14.50
CA PRO A 149 -13.69 -6.51 -14.41
C PRO A 149 -15.07 -5.87 -14.29
N ASN A 150 -15.22 -4.95 -13.34
CA ASN A 150 -16.43 -4.14 -13.22
C ASN A 150 -16.30 -2.88 -14.07
N PRO A 151 -17.23 -2.58 -15.00
CA PRO A 151 -17.12 -1.41 -15.89
C PRO A 151 -17.11 -0.06 -15.16
N LYS A 152 -17.52 -0.02 -13.88
CA LYS A 152 -17.43 1.19 -13.03
C LYS A 152 -16.02 1.50 -12.56
N PHE A 153 -15.05 0.62 -12.81
CA PHE A 153 -13.68 0.76 -12.33
C PHE A 153 -12.69 0.43 -13.44
N VAL A 154 -11.59 1.17 -13.48
CA VAL A 154 -10.42 0.74 -14.26
C VAL A 154 -9.67 -0.30 -13.42
N ARG A 155 -9.45 -1.51 -13.95
CA ARG A 155 -8.63 -2.52 -13.28
C ARG A 155 -7.16 -2.07 -13.33
N GLY A 156 -6.64 -1.63 -12.20
CA GLY A 156 -5.22 -1.33 -12.04
C GLY A 156 -4.41 -2.59 -11.78
N TRP A 157 -3.08 -2.43 -11.75
CA TRP A 157 -2.15 -3.51 -11.46
C TRP A 157 -1.08 -3.05 -10.48
N ASN A 158 -1.01 -3.70 -9.32
CA ASN A 158 0.04 -3.52 -8.36
C ASN A 158 1.17 -4.51 -8.66
N HIS A 159 2.36 -4.00 -8.99
CA HIS A 159 3.60 -4.75 -8.82
C HIS A 159 3.94 -4.82 -7.31
N PRO A 160 4.99 -5.56 -6.88
CA PRO A 160 5.31 -5.72 -5.47
C PRO A 160 5.21 -4.40 -4.69
N SER A 161 4.19 -4.33 -3.82
CA SER A 161 3.81 -3.14 -3.05
C SER A 161 3.44 -3.56 -1.64
N GLY A 162 3.46 -2.65 -0.69
CA GLY A 162 3.13 -2.98 0.70
C GLY A 162 3.43 -1.87 1.67
N PHE A 163 3.24 -2.14 2.95
CA PHE A 163 3.63 -1.24 4.01
C PHE A 163 4.22 -1.98 5.20
N PHE A 164 5.10 -1.28 5.92
CA PHE A 164 5.91 -1.78 7.00
C PHE A 164 5.76 -0.87 8.21
N CYS A 165 5.31 -1.43 9.32
CA CYS A 165 5.22 -0.79 10.62
C CYS A 165 6.45 -1.22 11.42
N GLN A 166 7.52 -0.43 11.35
CA GLN A 166 8.82 -0.77 11.94
C GLN A 166 9.00 -0.04 13.27
N ASP A 167 9.40 -0.77 14.31
CA ASP A 167 9.84 -0.15 15.55
C ASP A 167 11.09 0.70 15.28
N ILE A 168 11.21 1.80 16.02
CA ILE A 168 12.36 2.66 15.90
C ILE A 168 13.34 2.37 17.05
N PRO A 169 14.59 1.93 16.75
CA PRO A 169 15.59 1.66 17.78
C PRO A 169 15.79 2.86 18.71
N GLY A 170 15.74 2.61 20.02
CA GLY A 170 15.91 3.64 21.05
C GLY A 170 14.71 4.58 21.25
N ARG A 171 13.59 4.38 20.53
CA ARG A 171 12.36 5.20 20.69
C ARG A 171 11.12 4.32 20.92
N PRO A 172 10.95 3.75 22.13
CA PRO A 172 9.73 2.99 22.47
C PRO A 172 8.46 3.79 22.18
N GLY A 173 7.41 3.10 21.72
CA GLY A 173 6.14 3.73 21.39
C GLY A 173 6.19 4.62 20.13
N HIS A 174 7.26 4.57 19.35
CA HIS A 174 7.35 5.23 18.05
C HIS A 174 7.54 4.19 16.95
N THR A 175 6.85 4.41 15.84
CA THR A 175 6.88 3.51 14.68
C THR A 175 7.16 4.32 13.42
N LYS A 176 8.06 3.77 12.61
CA LYS A 176 8.31 4.22 11.24
C LYS A 176 7.38 3.46 10.31
N LEU A 177 6.48 4.18 9.66
CA LEU A 177 5.70 3.65 8.54
C LEU A 177 6.50 3.81 7.26
N VAL A 178 6.78 2.72 6.58
CA VAL A 178 7.29 2.73 5.21
C VAL A 178 6.21 2.18 4.29
N ILE A 179 5.87 2.92 3.24
CA ILE A 179 4.89 2.49 2.23
C ILE A 179 5.62 2.39 0.89
N ILE A 180 5.57 1.23 0.26
CA ILE A 180 6.11 0.98 -1.06
C ILE A 180 4.94 0.83 -2.03
N VAL A 181 4.92 1.66 -3.07
CA VAL A 181 3.87 1.66 -4.10
C VAL A 181 4.54 1.51 -5.45
N GLN A 182 4.21 0.45 -6.17
CA GLN A 182 4.64 0.24 -7.55
C GLN A 182 3.42 -0.13 -8.40
N THR A 183 2.55 0.84 -8.59
CA THR A 183 1.24 0.64 -9.21
C THR A 183 1.23 1.16 -10.64
N ASP A 184 0.77 0.31 -11.56
CA ASP A 184 0.25 0.75 -12.85
C ASP A 184 -1.26 0.98 -12.72
N ILE A 185 -1.66 2.25 -12.65
CA ILE A 185 -3.07 2.64 -12.50
C ILE A 185 -3.90 2.46 -13.78
N LYS A 186 -3.25 2.04 -14.88
CA LYS A 186 -3.80 1.79 -16.22
C LYS A 186 -4.59 2.98 -16.78
N GLY A 187 -5.12 2.77 -17.99
CA GLY A 187 -5.87 3.78 -18.74
C GLY A 187 -4.97 4.72 -19.54
N ASN A 188 -5.60 5.56 -20.37
CA ASN A 188 -4.90 6.50 -21.23
C ASN A 188 -4.64 7.83 -20.49
N LEU A 189 -3.72 7.79 -19.52
CA LEU A 189 -3.36 8.95 -18.69
C LEU A 189 -1.96 9.48 -19.03
N PRO A 190 -1.75 10.82 -19.04
CA PRO A 190 -0.41 11.38 -19.12
C PRO A 190 0.46 10.91 -17.94
N ARG A 191 1.69 10.47 -18.22
CA ARG A 191 2.60 10.01 -17.16
C ARG A 191 2.85 11.05 -16.08
N SER A 192 3.01 12.32 -16.46
CA SER A 192 3.19 13.42 -15.50
C SER A 192 2.03 13.54 -14.50
N LEU A 193 0.81 13.22 -14.92
CA LEU A 193 -0.36 13.18 -14.03
C LEU A 193 -0.25 12.02 -13.03
N VAL A 194 0.13 10.82 -13.51
CA VAL A 194 0.34 9.64 -12.64
C VAL A 194 1.44 9.90 -11.63
N ASP A 195 2.57 10.42 -12.11
CA ASP A 195 3.77 10.70 -11.32
C ASP A 195 3.54 11.80 -10.27
N SER A 196 2.53 12.66 -10.47
CA SER A 196 2.09 13.64 -9.47
C SER A 196 1.04 13.08 -8.50
N ALA A 197 0.12 12.25 -9.02
CA ALA A 197 -1.02 11.74 -8.26
C ALA A 197 -0.60 10.72 -7.19
N ILE A 198 0.27 9.76 -7.51
CA ILE A 198 0.67 8.71 -6.56
C ILE A 198 1.36 9.29 -5.32
N PRO A 199 2.41 10.14 -5.44
CA PRO A 199 3.00 10.80 -4.28
C PRO A 199 2.00 11.66 -3.50
N GLY A 200 1.06 12.29 -4.22
CA GLY A 200 -0.02 13.06 -3.61
C GLY A 200 -0.92 12.21 -2.72
N ALA A 201 -1.38 11.06 -3.23
CA ALA A 201 -2.21 10.10 -2.53
C ALA A 201 -1.50 9.56 -1.28
N VAL A 202 -0.23 9.16 -1.39
CA VAL A 202 0.51 8.60 -0.25
C VAL A 202 0.74 9.65 0.86
N VAL A 203 1.03 10.90 0.50
CA VAL A 203 1.09 12.00 1.48
C VAL A 203 -0.28 12.22 2.14
N GLY A 204 -1.36 12.19 1.35
CA GLY A 204 -2.73 12.30 1.84
C GLY A 204 -3.11 11.20 2.82
N LEU A 205 -2.75 9.95 2.51
CA LEU A 205 -2.93 8.77 3.37
C LEU A 205 -2.23 8.97 4.72
N CYS A 206 -0.94 9.31 4.71
CA CYS A 206 -0.18 9.55 5.94
C CYS A 206 -0.79 10.66 6.80
N HIS A 207 -1.28 11.73 6.17
CA HIS A 207 -1.94 12.83 6.86
C HIS A 207 -3.30 12.42 7.46
N ASN A 208 -4.14 11.74 6.68
CA ASN A 208 -5.45 11.26 7.15
C ASN A 208 -5.29 10.24 8.29
N LEU A 209 -4.32 9.34 8.20
CA LEU A 209 -3.97 8.37 9.23
C LEU A 209 -3.57 9.07 10.53
N ARG A 210 -2.65 10.03 10.47
CA ARG A 210 -2.24 10.83 11.63
C ARG A 210 -3.44 11.52 12.29
N ASN A 211 -4.32 12.14 11.50
CA ASN A 211 -5.51 12.79 12.03
C ASN A 211 -6.46 11.82 12.73
N MET A 212 -6.65 10.62 12.16
CA MET A 212 -7.50 9.60 12.78
C MET A 212 -6.88 9.08 14.09
N LEU A 213 -5.58 8.81 14.11
CA LEU A 213 -4.88 8.39 15.34
C LEU A 213 -4.95 9.47 16.44
N LYS A 214 -4.88 10.77 16.09
CA LYS A 214 -5.11 11.88 17.03
C LYS A 214 -6.54 11.88 17.57
N LYS A 215 -7.52 11.71 16.67
CA LYS A 215 -8.95 11.71 17.01
C LYS A 215 -9.28 10.58 17.98
N ASP A 216 -8.70 9.40 17.77
CA ASP A 216 -8.93 8.22 18.59
C ASP A 216 -8.01 8.16 19.84
N GLY A 217 -7.18 9.19 20.06
CA GLY A 217 -6.36 9.33 21.27
C GLY A 217 -5.11 8.45 21.30
N HIS A 218 -4.68 7.91 20.16
CA HIS A 218 -3.49 7.07 20.05
C HIS A 218 -2.19 7.87 19.96
N ILE A 219 -2.25 9.13 19.51
CA ILE A 219 -1.11 10.05 19.46
C ILE A 219 -1.51 11.45 19.97
N PRO A 220 -0.55 12.27 20.44
CA PRO A 220 -0.84 13.63 20.93
C PRO A 220 -1.50 14.52 19.86
N ARG A 221 -2.37 15.42 20.31
CA ARG A 221 -3.08 16.38 19.44
C ARG A 221 -2.13 17.37 18.77
#